data_AF-A0A800MR79-F1
#
_entry.id   AF-A0A800MR79-F1
#
_cell.length_a   1.000
_cell.length_b   1.000
_cell.length_c   1.000
_cell.angle_alpha   90.00
_cell.angle_beta   90.00
_cell.angle_gamma   90.00
#
_symmetry.space_group_name_H-M   'P 1'
#
loop_
_entity.id
_entity.type
_entity.pdbx_description
1 polymer ?
#
loop_
_entity_poly.entity_id
_entity_poly.type
_entity_poly.pdbx_seq_one_letter_code
_entity_poly.pdbx_strand_id
1 'polypeptide(L)'
;EDPDVILVGEMRDRETIQLALSAAETGHLVLATLHTSGAPNTINRIIDVFPPEQQAQVRSQLSQSILMAMTQRLFKRASGAGRVAAFEIMVANPAVRNLIRDNKVFQIMSIMQTARGDGMKTMEASIEELIASGQITPESV
;
A
#
# COMPACT_ATOMS: atom_id res chain seq x y z
N GLU A 1 -3.07 8.99 26.51
CA GLU A 1 -4.14 9.49 25.64
C GLU A 1 -4.91 8.29 25.11
N ASP A 2 -6.20 8.42 24.84
CA ASP A 2 -7.08 7.33 24.35
C ASP A 2 -7.55 7.69 22.92
N PRO A 3 -6.65 7.66 21.92
CA PRO A 3 -7.00 8.05 20.55
C PRO A 3 -7.78 6.93 19.86
N ASP A 4 -8.70 7.29 18.96
CA ASP A 4 -9.31 6.30 18.04
C ASP A 4 -8.51 6.16 16.72
N VAL A 5 -7.80 7.23 16.34
CA VAL A 5 -7.07 7.35 15.08
C VAL A 5 -5.69 7.95 15.33
N ILE A 6 -4.65 7.35 14.75
CA ILE A 6 -3.25 7.75 14.93
C ILE A 6 -2.62 8.01 13.56
N LEU A 7 -2.03 9.19 13.37
CA LEU A 7 -1.17 9.50 12.23
C LEU A 7 0.30 9.41 12.67
N VAL A 8 0.99 8.35 12.28
CA VAL A 8 2.38 8.09 12.65
C VAL A 8 3.36 8.91 11.80
N GLY A 9 2.95 9.33 10.60
CA GLY A 9 3.83 9.98 9.63
C GLY A 9 4.65 8.97 8.83
N GLU A 10 5.92 9.26 8.56
CA GLU A 10 6.79 8.37 7.76
C GLU A 10 7.34 7.21 8.61
N MET A 11 7.08 5.99 8.15
CA MET A 11 7.63 4.76 8.75
C MET A 11 9.03 4.46 8.21
N ARG A 12 10.02 5.23 8.70
CA ARG A 12 11.41 5.14 8.22
C ARG A 12 12.20 3.99 8.87
N ASP A 13 12.02 3.79 10.16
CA ASP A 13 12.78 2.85 10.98
C ASP A 13 11.89 1.77 11.63
N ARG A 14 12.56 0.74 12.16
CA ARG A 14 11.92 -0.40 12.80
C ARG A 14 11.08 0.00 14.01
N GLU A 15 11.52 0.99 14.79
CA GLU A 15 10.83 1.44 16.00
C GLU A 15 9.48 2.07 15.67
N THR A 16 9.46 2.96 14.67
CA THR A 16 8.24 3.61 14.18
C THR A 16 7.26 2.60 13.60
N ILE A 17 7.76 1.63 12.83
CA ILE A 17 6.93 0.55 12.27
C ILE A 17 6.36 -0.35 13.36
N GLN A 18 7.17 -0.71 14.37
CA GLN A 18 6.73 -1.53 15.49
C GLN A 18 5.60 -0.83 16.27
N LEU A 19 5.74 0.47 16.53
CA LEU A 19 4.72 1.26 17.21
C LEU A 19 3.41 1.29 16.41
N ALA A 20 3.49 1.51 15.09
CA ALA A 20 2.34 1.52 14.21
C ALA A 20 1.61 0.17 14.20
N LEU A 21 2.34 -0.95 14.15
CA LEU A 21 1.77 -2.30 14.20
C LEU A 21 1.08 -2.57 15.54
N SER A 22 1.72 -2.23 16.67
CA SER A 22 1.14 -2.43 18.00
C SER A 22 -0.11 -1.57 18.24
N ALA A 23 -0.12 -0.33 17.75
CA ALA A 23 -1.30 0.53 17.80
C ALA A 23 -2.46 -0.06 16.97
N ALA A 24 -2.17 -0.55 15.76
CA ALA A 24 -3.18 -1.17 14.90
C ALA A 24 -3.73 -2.48 15.50
N GLU A 25 -2.88 -3.31 16.13
CA GLU A 25 -3.31 -4.54 16.81
C GLU A 25 -4.24 -4.28 18.00
N THR A 26 -4.08 -3.14 18.68
CA THR A 26 -4.92 -2.74 19.83
C THR A 26 -6.22 -2.06 19.42
N GLY A 27 -6.53 -2.00 18.12
CA GLY A 27 -7.82 -1.54 17.59
C GLY A 27 -7.83 -0.10 17.09
N HIS A 28 -6.68 0.59 17.08
CA HIS A 28 -6.58 1.95 16.57
C HIS A 28 -6.52 1.98 15.05
N LEU A 29 -7.14 2.96 14.42
CA LEU A 29 -6.90 3.23 13.00
C LEU A 29 -5.58 3.96 12.83
N VAL A 30 -4.60 3.29 12.22
CA VAL A 30 -3.26 3.86 12.00
C VAL A 30 -3.08 4.30 10.55
N LEU A 31 -2.71 5.56 10.37
CA LEU A 31 -2.31 6.15 9.09
C LEU A 31 -0.80 6.39 9.10
N ALA A 32 -0.13 5.95 8.05
CA ALA A 32 1.32 6.07 7.90
C ALA A 32 1.71 6.21 6.42
N THR A 33 2.90 6.74 6.17
CA THR A 33 3.47 6.91 4.83
C THR A 33 4.77 6.12 4.69
N LEU A 34 5.04 5.62 3.48
CA LEU A 34 6.31 5.02 3.10
C LEU A 34 6.72 5.48 1.70
N HIS A 35 8.02 5.44 1.43
CA HIS A 35 8.58 5.70 0.10
C HIS A 35 8.76 4.41 -0.70
N THR A 36 7.64 3.85 -1.17
CA THR A 36 7.59 2.60 -1.95
C THR A 36 6.81 2.80 -3.25
N SER A 37 7.05 1.93 -4.24
CA SER A 37 6.50 2.04 -5.60
C SER A 37 5.31 1.12 -5.87
N GLY A 38 4.68 0.57 -4.83
CA GLY A 38 3.52 -0.31 -4.96
C GLY A 38 3.17 -1.04 -3.67
N ALA A 39 2.01 -1.67 -3.62
CA ALA A 39 1.53 -2.41 -2.46
C ALA A 39 2.44 -3.59 -2.07
N PRO A 40 2.90 -4.47 -3.00
CA PRO A 40 3.84 -5.54 -2.66
C PRO A 40 5.15 -5.02 -2.05
N ASN A 41 5.72 -3.96 -2.64
CA ASN A 41 6.93 -3.32 -2.12
C ASN A 41 6.73 -2.69 -0.75
N THR A 42 5.55 -2.12 -0.49
CA THR A 42 5.17 -1.56 0.81
C THR A 42 5.16 -2.63 1.89
N ILE A 43 4.52 -3.77 1.60
CA ILE A 43 4.47 -4.91 2.52
C ILE A 43 5.88 -5.45 2.80
N ASN A 44 6.68 -5.70 1.75
CA ASN A 44 8.05 -6.20 1.94
C ASN A 44 8.90 -5.20 2.73
N ARG A 45 8.82 -3.90 2.44
CA ARG A 45 9.56 -2.85 3.16
C ARG A 45 9.25 -2.84 4.65
N ILE A 46 7.99 -3.07 5.05
CA ILE A 46 7.57 -3.16 6.46
C ILE A 46 8.17 -4.40 7.13
N ILE A 47 8.29 -5.52 6.42
CA ILE A 47 8.81 -6.77 6.97
C ILE A 47 10.35 -6.73 7.05
N ASP A 48 11.00 -6.23 6.00
CA ASP A 48 12.45 -6.32 5.80
C ASP A 48 13.27 -5.43 6.75
N VAL A 49 12.64 -4.50 7.48
CA VAL A 49 13.32 -3.76 8.57
C VAL A 49 13.57 -4.61 9.80
N PHE A 50 12.86 -5.73 9.93
CA PHE A 50 12.97 -6.60 11.09
C PHE A 50 14.02 -7.69 10.87
N PRO A 51 14.74 -8.10 11.93
CA PRO A 51 15.62 -9.26 11.90
C PRO A 51 14.89 -10.53 11.40
N PRO A 52 15.56 -11.44 10.68
CA PRO A 52 14.94 -12.62 10.07
C PRO A 52 14.08 -13.46 11.03
N GLU A 53 14.50 -13.58 12.28
CA GLU A 53 13.80 -14.33 13.33
C GLU A 53 12.46 -13.69 13.75
N GLN A 54 12.27 -12.39 13.53
CA GLN A 54 11.03 -11.66 13.83
C GLN A 54 10.10 -11.54 12.62
N GLN A 55 10.60 -11.71 11.40
CA GLN A 55 9.82 -11.46 10.19
C GLN A 55 8.56 -12.33 10.07
N ALA A 56 8.61 -13.58 10.56
CA ALA A 56 7.44 -14.45 10.56
C ALA A 56 6.31 -13.92 11.46
N GLN A 57 6.66 -13.41 12.65
CA GLN A 57 5.72 -12.77 13.55
C GLN A 57 5.16 -11.50 12.90
N VAL A 58 6.02 -10.61 12.42
CA VAL A 58 5.62 -9.33 11.79
C VAL A 58 4.71 -9.57 10.58
N ARG A 59 4.97 -10.58 9.75
CA ARG A 59 4.05 -10.97 8.66
C ARG A 59 2.67 -11.35 9.18
N SER A 60 2.60 -12.14 10.25
CA SER A 60 1.32 -12.52 10.86
C SER A 60 0.56 -11.29 11.36
N GLN A 61 1.23 -10.42 12.14
CA GLN A 61 0.64 -9.19 12.68
C GLN A 61 0.15 -8.25 11.58
N LEU A 62 0.99 -8.02 10.57
CA LEU A 62 0.65 -7.18 9.42
C LEU A 62 -0.53 -7.77 8.65
N SER A 63 -0.57 -9.09 8.43
CA SER A 63 -1.69 -9.74 7.73
C SER A 63 -3.04 -9.56 8.43
N GLN A 64 -3.04 -9.36 9.74
CA GLN A 64 -4.24 -9.13 10.55
C GLN A 64 -4.60 -7.66 10.65
N SER A 65 -3.60 -6.78 10.73
CA SER A 65 -3.81 -5.36 11.01
C SER A 65 -3.91 -4.48 9.76
N ILE A 66 -3.29 -4.87 8.65
CA ILE A 66 -3.33 -4.07 7.42
C ILE A 66 -4.76 -4.02 6.86
N LEU A 67 -5.21 -2.82 6.48
CA LEU A 67 -6.51 -2.60 5.84
C LEU A 67 -6.35 -2.29 4.35
N MET A 68 -5.41 -1.42 4.02
CA MET A 68 -5.19 -0.92 2.67
C MET A 68 -3.75 -0.46 2.49
N ALA A 69 -3.23 -0.55 1.28
CA ALA A 69 -2.02 0.12 0.84
C ALA A 69 -2.35 0.96 -0.40
N MET A 70 -2.03 2.25 -0.35
CA MET A 70 -2.25 3.18 -1.45
C MET A 70 -0.90 3.74 -1.91
N THR A 71 -0.61 3.62 -3.21
CA THR A 71 0.58 4.21 -3.83
C THR A 71 0.16 5.29 -4.79
N GLN A 72 0.80 6.46 -4.71
CA GLN A 72 0.50 7.61 -5.54
C GLN A 72 1.67 7.91 -6.50
N ARG A 73 1.35 8.18 -7.78
CA ARG A 73 2.28 8.76 -8.74
C ARG A 73 1.67 10.01 -9.35
N LEU A 74 2.42 11.11 -9.39
CA LEU A 74 1.97 12.34 -10.03
C LEU A 74 2.48 12.40 -11.47
N PHE A 75 1.62 12.74 -12.42
CA PHE A 75 1.94 12.93 -13.83
C PHE A 75 1.67 14.37 -14.25
N LYS A 76 2.39 14.88 -15.26
CA LYS A 76 2.08 16.18 -15.84
C LYS A 76 0.76 16.07 -16.60
N ARG A 77 -0.11 17.08 -16.49
CA ARG A 77 -1.35 17.09 -17.27
C ARG A 77 -1.05 17.33 -18.75
N ALA A 78 -1.85 16.75 -19.64
CA ALA A 78 -1.78 16.97 -21.09
C ALA A 78 -1.94 18.46 -21.46
N SER A 79 -2.66 19.23 -20.64
CA SER A 79 -2.78 20.69 -20.77
C SER A 79 -1.48 21.46 -20.53
N GLY A 80 -0.42 20.82 -20.03
CA GLY A 80 0.84 21.44 -19.63
C GLY A 80 0.79 22.19 -18.29
N ALA A 81 -0.40 22.41 -17.73
CA ALA A 81 -0.61 23.12 -16.47
C ALA A 81 -0.90 22.15 -15.33
N GLY A 82 0.00 22.11 -14.34
CA GLY A 82 -0.18 21.32 -13.12
C GLY A 82 0.04 19.81 -13.30
N ARG A 83 -0.38 19.05 -12.29
CA ARG A 83 -0.23 17.59 -12.23
C ARG A 83 -1.56 16.90 -11.88
N VAL A 84 -1.64 15.62 -12.21
CA VAL A 84 -2.73 14.72 -11.80
C VAL A 84 -2.12 13.49 -11.15
N ALA A 85 -2.81 12.93 -10.16
CA ALA A 85 -2.37 11.73 -9.47
C ALA A 85 -2.99 10.47 -10.10
N ALA A 86 -2.15 9.48 -10.37
CA ALA A 86 -2.56 8.10 -10.52
C ALA A 86 -2.41 7.38 -9.18
N PHE A 87 -3.33 6.47 -8.88
CA PHE A 87 -3.35 5.74 -7.62
C PHE A 87 -3.41 4.24 -7.87
N GLU A 88 -2.51 3.52 -7.22
CA GLU A 88 -2.65 2.09 -6.98
C GLU A 88 -3.28 1.90 -5.59
N ILE A 89 -4.31 1.06 -5.52
CA ILE A 89 -5.07 0.79 -4.30
C ILE A 89 -5.16 -0.73 -4.13
N MET A 90 -4.51 -1.23 -3.09
CA MET A 90 -4.66 -2.61 -2.62
C MET A 90 -5.54 -2.62 -1.38
N VAL A 91 -6.59 -3.43 -1.38
CA VAL A 91 -7.42 -3.70 -0.20
C VAL A 91 -7.01 -5.04 0.41
N ALA A 92 -6.90 -5.11 1.73
CA ALA A 92 -6.49 -6.33 2.43
C ALA A 92 -7.68 -7.30 2.60
N ASN A 93 -8.13 -7.89 1.50
CA ASN A 93 -9.14 -8.95 1.52
C ASN A 93 -8.54 -10.28 2.04
N PRO A 94 -9.36 -11.33 2.29
CA PRO A 94 -8.86 -12.60 2.81
C PRO A 94 -7.73 -13.24 1.98
N ALA A 95 -7.77 -13.12 0.65
CA ALA A 95 -6.73 -13.65 -0.23
C ALA A 95 -5.40 -12.93 -0.04
N VAL A 96 -5.40 -11.59 -0.04
CA VAL A 96 -4.21 -10.78 0.23
C VAL A 96 -3.62 -11.09 1.60
N ARG A 97 -4.45 -11.16 2.65
CA ARG A 97 -4.00 -11.48 4.02
C ARG A 97 -3.31 -12.85 4.09
N ASN A 98 -3.85 -13.85 3.41
CA ASN A 98 -3.23 -15.17 3.34
C ASN A 98 -1.89 -15.13 2.59
N LEU A 99 -1.80 -14.39 1.47
CA LEU A 99 -0.55 -14.24 0.74
C LEU A 99 0.54 -13.55 1.57
N ILE A 100 0.20 -12.56 2.40
CA ILE A 100 1.14 -11.93 3.33
C ILE A 100 1.64 -12.97 4.35
N ARG A 101 0.72 -13.72 4.97
CA ARG A 101 1.05 -14.73 5.99
C ARG A 101 1.97 -15.82 5.43
N ASP A 102 1.66 -16.32 4.24
CA ASP A 102 2.36 -17.42 3.56
C ASP A 102 3.66 -16.98 2.86
N ASN A 103 4.07 -15.71 3.00
CA ASN A 103 5.24 -15.14 2.34
C ASN A 103 5.18 -15.23 0.80
N LYS A 104 3.99 -14.98 0.23
CA LYS A 104 3.71 -14.98 -1.22
C LYS A 104 3.29 -13.60 -1.71
N VAL A 105 3.91 -12.56 -1.17
CA VAL A 105 3.61 -11.14 -1.46
C VAL A 105 3.69 -10.82 -2.96
N PHE A 106 4.55 -11.50 -3.71
CA PHE A 106 4.68 -11.36 -5.16
C PHE A 106 3.40 -11.70 -5.95
N GLN A 107 2.48 -12.48 -5.39
CA GLN A 107 1.21 -12.85 -6.03
C GLN A 107 0.10 -11.80 -5.82
N ILE A 108 0.30 -10.81 -4.93
CA ILE A 108 -0.73 -9.81 -4.61
C ILE A 108 -1.13 -9.00 -5.84
N MET A 109 -0.20 -8.72 -6.76
CA MET A 109 -0.51 -7.98 -7.98
C MET A 109 -1.57 -8.69 -8.83
N SER A 110 -1.49 -10.02 -8.96
CA SER A 110 -2.48 -10.81 -9.69
C SER A 110 -3.85 -10.80 -8.99
N ILE A 111 -3.87 -10.78 -7.66
CA ILE A 111 -5.13 -10.59 -6.91
C ILE A 111 -5.71 -9.21 -7.19
N MET A 112 -4.91 -8.15 -7.17
CA MET A 112 -5.39 -6.79 -7.46
C MET A 112 -5.96 -6.65 -8.88
N GLN A 113 -5.37 -7.33 -9.87
CA GLN A 113 -5.86 -7.34 -11.24
C GLN A 113 -7.24 -7.99 -11.39
N THR A 114 -7.51 -9.04 -10.60
CA THR A 114 -8.72 -9.87 -10.70
C THR A 114 -9.83 -9.43 -9.72
N ALA A 115 -9.47 -8.87 -8.57
CA ALA A 115 -10.39 -8.45 -7.51
C ALA A 115 -10.77 -6.95 -7.58
N ARG A 116 -10.98 -6.41 -8.79
CA ARG A 116 -11.36 -4.99 -8.98
C ARG A 116 -12.67 -4.62 -8.27
N GLY A 117 -13.58 -5.58 -8.11
CA GLY A 117 -14.85 -5.41 -7.39
C GLY A 117 -14.69 -5.05 -5.91
N ASP A 118 -13.55 -5.36 -5.31
CA ASP A 118 -13.23 -5.00 -3.92
C ASP A 118 -12.71 -3.56 -3.79
N GLY A 119 -12.76 -2.77 -4.87
CA GLY A 119 -12.20 -1.42 -4.93
C GLY A 119 -10.69 -1.39 -5.19
N MET A 120 -10.10 -2.53 -5.57
CA MET A 120 -8.68 -2.60 -5.93
C MET A 120 -8.42 -1.97 -7.29
N LYS A 121 -7.26 -1.34 -7.41
CA LYS A 121 -6.82 -0.68 -8.64
C LYS A 121 -5.31 -0.80 -8.77
N THR A 122 -4.83 -1.30 -9.91
CA THR A 122 -3.39 -1.32 -10.20
C THR A 122 -2.91 0.05 -10.67
N MET A 123 -1.62 0.35 -10.50
CA MET A 123 -1.04 1.59 -11.03
C MET A 123 -1.24 1.70 -12.55
N GLU A 124 -1.04 0.60 -13.27
CA GLU A 124 -1.26 0.50 -14.72
C GLU A 124 -2.69 0.88 -15.11
N ALA A 125 -3.71 0.28 -14.48
CA ALA A 125 -5.10 0.62 -14.76
C ALA A 125 -5.41 2.10 -14.46
N SER A 126 -4.84 2.65 -13.39
CA SER A 126 -5.00 4.08 -13.10
C SER A 126 -4.35 4.99 -14.13
N ILE A 127 -3.23 4.59 -14.72
CA ILE A 127 -2.56 5.35 -15.78
C ILE A 127 -3.35 5.26 -17.08
N GLU A 128 -3.82 4.06 -17.45
CA GLU A 128 -4.65 3.85 -18.64
C GLU A 128 -5.93 4.69 -18.61
N GLU A 129 -6.60 4.79 -17.46
CA GLU A 129 -7.79 5.65 -17.31
C GLU A 129 -7.46 7.14 -17.47
N LEU A 130 -6.30 7.59 -16.98
CA LEU A 130 -5.86 8.99 -17.14
C LEU A 130 -5.51 9.32 -18.60
N ILE A 131 -4.93 8.35 -19.34
CA ILE A 131 -4.70 8.49 -20.79
C ILE A 131 -6.03 8.51 -21.54
N ALA A 132 -6.91 7.54 -21.27
CA ALA A 132 -8.19 7.41 -21.95
C ALA A 132 -9.10 8.64 -21.73
N SER A 133 -9.00 9.28 -20.56
CA SER A 133 -9.71 10.53 -20.26
C SER A 133 -8.99 11.80 -20.77
N GLY A 134 -7.85 11.66 -21.45
CA GLY A 134 -7.06 12.77 -21.99
C GLY A 134 -6.40 13.66 -20.93
N GLN A 135 -6.32 13.21 -19.68
CA GLN A 135 -5.71 13.98 -18.60
C GLN A 135 -4.19 13.98 -18.65
N ILE A 136 -3.58 12.91 -19.18
CA ILE A 136 -2.14 12.76 -19.41
C ILE A 136 -1.90 12.23 -20.82
N THR A 137 -0.71 12.43 -21.37
CA THR A 137 -0.36 11.90 -22.70
C THR A 137 0.41 10.57 -22.55
N PRO A 138 0.34 9.65 -23.53
CA PRO A 138 1.09 8.39 -23.48
C PRO A 138 2.60 8.59 -23.30
N GLU A 139 3.16 9.68 -23.83
CA GLU A 139 4.59 10.02 -23.74
C GLU A 139 5.01 10.50 -22.34
N SER A 140 4.05 10.77 -21.46
CA SER A 140 4.29 11.29 -20.10
C SER A 140 4.43 10.21 -19.02
N VAL A 141 4.24 8.93 -19.39
CA VAL A 141 4.19 7.78 -18.47
C VAL A 141 5.55 7.19 -18.12
#